data_AF-A0AAD6HHI7-F1
#
_entry.id   AF-A0AAD6HHI7-F1
#
_cell.length_a   1.000
_cell.length_b   1.000
_cell.length_c   1.000
_cell.angle_alpha   90.00
_cell.angle_beta   90.00
_cell.angle_gamma   90.00
#
_symmetry.space_group_name_H-M   'P 1'
#
loop_
_entity.id
_entity.type
_entity.pdbx_description
1 polymer ?
#
loop_
_entity_poly.entity_id
_entity_poly.type
_entity_poly.pdbx_seq_one_letter_code
_entity_poly.pdbx_strand_id
1 'polypeptide(L)'
;MKATQYDPNFQEKLWTTAEQKSMCESIEEALSCEKCTLCITEAIMRVDIESGAYDASQYPPSFSNPSKRDENISPFDTSTPNTNLSLWKVITTSQRQRYYELVEQNLNNRLDAEDPTDAELAILFAHYRVDYHIQQHYLARRGVLTLCRDSKDMHALRKWQWRMSETDAVLQQDRKDQRAWPKGCSQVGWPNDDNLQMLHATILWKKSWRARQKHLEQVRIQWAKIMEERRKQREALLAKQAASIMRLKLYCGGELIEVRDLKRMANSEPGFRVKRKTQSFGV
;
A
#
# COMPACT_ATOMS: atom_id res chain seq x y z
N MET A 1 -15.79 -18.56 -26.68
CA MET A 1 -15.13 -17.65 -25.71
C MET A 1 -13.81 -18.31 -25.31
N LYS A 2 -12.65 -17.78 -25.77
CA LYS A 2 -11.34 -18.32 -25.37
C LYS A 2 -11.02 -17.78 -23.98
N ALA A 3 -10.82 -18.66 -23.01
CA ALA A 3 -10.34 -18.29 -21.69
C ALA A 3 -8.91 -17.74 -21.83
N THR A 4 -8.72 -16.47 -21.49
CA THR A 4 -7.38 -15.88 -21.32
C THR A 4 -6.71 -16.59 -20.15
N GLN A 5 -5.76 -17.46 -20.47
CA GLN A 5 -4.92 -18.15 -19.51
C GLN A 5 -4.06 -17.09 -18.82
N TYR A 6 -4.23 -16.95 -17.51
CA TYR A 6 -3.48 -16.01 -16.69
C TYR A 6 -2.01 -16.44 -16.65
N ASP A 7 -1.11 -15.63 -17.21
CA ASP A 7 0.32 -15.82 -17.10
C ASP A 7 0.82 -15.09 -15.83
N PRO A 8 1.22 -15.80 -14.77
CA PRO A 8 1.72 -15.18 -13.55
C PRO A 8 2.99 -14.35 -13.78
N ASN A 9 3.81 -14.67 -14.81
CA ASN A 9 5.03 -13.92 -15.12
C ASN A 9 4.75 -12.55 -15.73
N PHE A 10 3.54 -12.34 -16.27
CA PHE A 10 3.16 -11.04 -16.83
C PHE A 10 2.97 -10.00 -15.74
N GLN A 11 2.33 -10.38 -14.63
CA GLN A 11 2.15 -9.50 -13.48
C GLN A 11 3.48 -9.18 -12.81
N GLU A 12 4.36 -10.18 -12.63
CA GLU A 12 5.67 -9.99 -12.01
C GLU A 12 6.57 -9.03 -12.84
N LYS A 13 6.61 -9.21 -14.17
CA LYS A 13 7.34 -8.29 -15.08
C LYS A 13 6.76 -6.88 -15.08
N LEU A 14 5.44 -6.75 -15.02
CA LEU A 14 4.73 -5.45 -14.94
C LEU A 14 4.98 -4.73 -13.61
N TRP A 15 4.97 -5.45 -12.49
CA TRP A 15 5.23 -4.88 -11.17
C TRP A 15 6.69 -4.45 -11.05
N THR A 16 7.63 -5.24 -11.58
CA THR A 16 9.05 -4.87 -11.60
C THR A 16 9.28 -3.56 -12.36
N THR A 17 8.61 -3.36 -13.50
CA THR A 17 8.72 -2.11 -14.28
C THR A 17 7.99 -0.94 -13.62
N ALA A 18 6.83 -1.16 -13.01
CA ALA A 18 6.09 -0.11 -12.29
C ALA A 18 6.84 0.35 -11.03
N GLU A 19 7.45 -0.57 -10.30
CA GLU A 19 8.23 -0.28 -9.10
C GLU A 19 9.51 0.47 -9.45
N GLN A 20 10.25 0.02 -10.47
CA GLN A 20 11.43 0.71 -11.00
C GLN A 20 11.07 2.13 -11.45
N LYS A 21 9.97 2.29 -12.19
CA LYS A 21 9.51 3.61 -12.64
C LYS A 21 9.20 4.54 -11.45
N SER A 22 8.49 4.03 -10.44
CA SER A 22 8.18 4.81 -9.24
C SER A 22 9.45 5.16 -8.44
N MET A 23 10.46 4.29 -8.42
CA MET A 23 11.77 4.59 -7.83
C MET A 23 12.48 5.69 -8.64
N CYS A 24 12.56 5.59 -9.97
CA CYS A 24 13.13 6.64 -10.85
C CYS A 24 12.49 8.01 -10.60
N GLU A 25 11.16 8.06 -10.48
CA GLU A 25 10.44 9.30 -10.21
C GLU A 25 10.79 9.89 -8.83
N SER A 26 10.98 9.03 -7.82
CA SER A 26 11.37 9.46 -6.47
C SER A 26 12.81 9.98 -6.43
N ILE A 27 13.70 9.36 -7.21
CA ILE A 27 15.08 9.84 -7.41
C ILE A 27 15.07 11.21 -8.08
N GLU A 28 14.33 11.36 -9.17
CA GLU A 28 14.21 12.64 -9.88
C GLU A 28 13.69 13.76 -8.98
N GLU A 29 12.65 13.46 -8.20
CA GLU A 29 12.06 14.39 -7.25
C GLU A 29 13.09 14.83 -6.20
N ALA A 30 13.84 13.89 -5.62
CA ALA A 30 14.85 14.20 -4.60
C ALA A 30 16.03 15.00 -5.16
N LEU A 31 16.54 14.62 -6.34
CA LEU A 31 17.70 15.27 -6.98
C LEU A 31 17.38 16.70 -7.47
N SER A 32 16.11 17.00 -7.72
CA SER A 32 15.60 18.33 -8.07
C SER A 32 15.00 19.10 -6.88
N CYS A 33 15.00 18.50 -5.68
CA CYS A 33 14.36 19.10 -4.52
C CYS A 33 15.25 20.15 -3.85
N GLU A 34 14.79 21.40 -3.88
CA GLU A 34 15.42 22.54 -3.19
C GLU A 34 14.72 22.90 -1.87
N LYS A 35 13.61 22.22 -1.55
CA LYS A 35 12.69 22.59 -0.44
C LYS A 35 12.89 21.75 0.82
N CYS A 36 13.67 20.69 0.74
CA CYS A 36 13.92 19.78 1.85
C CYS A 36 15.09 20.29 2.69
N THR A 37 14.80 20.59 3.96
CA THR A 37 15.80 20.92 4.97
C THR A 37 15.85 19.74 5.94
N LEU A 38 16.65 18.73 5.59
CA LEU A 38 16.84 17.55 6.42
C LEU A 38 17.99 17.79 7.39
N CYS A 39 17.75 17.62 8.68
CA CYS A 39 18.78 17.77 9.72
C CYS A 39 19.56 16.47 9.84
N ILE A 40 20.42 16.19 8.85
CA ILE A 40 21.23 14.98 8.78
C ILE A 40 22.54 15.23 9.51
N THR A 41 22.89 14.34 10.45
CA THR A 41 24.14 14.39 11.22
C THR A 41 24.89 13.07 11.09
N GLU A 42 26.19 13.06 11.37
CA GLU A 42 26.98 11.82 11.36
C GLU A 42 26.54 10.80 12.41
N ALA A 43 25.91 11.25 13.49
CA ALA A 43 25.34 10.35 14.48
C ALA A 43 24.23 9.50 13.85
N ILE A 44 23.35 10.10 13.04
CA ILE A 44 22.29 9.42 12.30
C ILE A 44 22.90 8.41 11.30
N MET A 45 23.95 8.83 10.58
CA MET A 45 24.68 7.93 9.66
C MET A 45 25.24 6.71 10.39
N ARG A 46 25.88 6.90 11.54
CA ARG A 46 26.43 5.79 12.35
C ARG A 46 25.34 4.83 12.82
N VAL A 47 24.21 5.35 13.29
CA VAL A 47 23.05 4.52 13.68
C VAL A 47 22.55 3.68 12.49
N ASP A 48 22.46 4.26 11.30
CA ASP A 48 22.02 3.53 10.10
C ASP A 48 23.03 2.46 9.66
N ILE A 49 24.33 2.71 9.82
CA ILE A 49 25.38 1.72 9.54
C ILE A 49 25.33 0.59 10.58
N GLU A 50 25.27 0.91 11.87
CA GLU A 50 25.24 -0.06 12.98
C GLU A 50 23.99 -0.94 12.94
N SER A 51 22.84 -0.38 12.55
CA SER A 51 21.59 -1.12 12.37
C SER A 51 21.56 -1.96 11.08
N GLY A 52 22.56 -1.80 10.19
CA GLY A 52 22.62 -2.46 8.88
C GLY A 52 21.63 -1.89 7.85
N ALA A 53 21.03 -0.73 8.12
CA ALA A 53 20.13 -0.04 7.19
C ALA A 53 20.90 0.61 6.04
N TYR A 54 22.12 1.09 6.29
CA TYR A 54 23.01 1.69 5.29
C TYR A 54 24.27 0.84 5.13
N ASP A 55 24.50 0.33 3.92
CA ASP A 55 25.68 -0.47 3.61
C ASP A 55 26.80 0.43 3.08
N ALA A 56 27.75 0.75 3.96
CA ALA A 56 28.95 1.52 3.64
C ALA A 56 30.08 0.65 3.05
N SER A 57 29.94 -0.68 3.04
CA SER A 57 30.98 -1.60 2.55
C SER A 57 30.95 -1.76 1.02
N GLN A 58 29.81 -1.43 0.39
CA GLN A 58 29.65 -1.44 -1.06
C GLN A 58 29.91 -0.04 -1.65
N TYR A 59 30.46 0.02 -2.86
CA TYR A 59 30.62 1.27 -3.60
C TYR A 59 29.78 1.27 -4.90
N PRO A 60 28.95 2.31 -5.13
CA PRO A 60 28.66 3.38 -4.18
C PRO A 60 27.79 2.88 -3.02
N PRO A 61 27.94 3.48 -1.82
CA PRO A 61 27.16 3.07 -0.65
C PRO A 61 25.66 3.28 -0.90
N SER A 62 24.83 2.53 -0.20
CA SER A 62 23.38 2.63 -0.39
C SER A 62 22.58 2.11 0.79
N PHE A 63 21.35 2.61 0.92
CA PHE A 63 20.38 2.01 1.82
C PHE A 63 20.03 0.60 1.36
N SER A 64 20.20 -0.35 2.27
CA SER A 64 19.62 -1.67 2.10
C SER A 64 18.11 -1.52 2.20
N ASN A 65 17.38 -1.95 1.17
CA ASN A 65 15.94 -2.05 1.29
C ASN A 65 15.67 -3.16 2.33
N PRO A 66 15.06 -2.86 3.49
CA PRO A 66 14.88 -3.86 4.52
C PRO A 66 13.71 -4.77 4.15
N SER A 67 13.83 -5.55 3.07
CA SER A 67 12.99 -6.72 2.83
C SER A 67 13.30 -7.83 3.84
N LYS A 68 14.26 -7.63 4.76
CA LYS A 68 14.68 -8.62 5.78
C LYS A 68 13.92 -8.55 7.10
N ARG A 69 12.86 -7.75 7.23
CA ARG A 69 11.99 -7.78 8.43
C ARG A 69 10.53 -8.10 8.13
N ASP A 70 10.27 -8.78 7.02
CA ASP A 70 8.95 -9.34 6.78
C ASP A 70 8.88 -10.76 7.34
N GLU A 71 8.93 -10.87 8.67
CA GLU A 71 8.36 -12.04 9.35
C GLU A 71 6.81 -12.04 9.27
N ASN A 72 6.22 -11.08 8.54
CA ASN A 72 4.78 -10.92 8.29
C ASN A 72 4.41 -11.13 6.81
N ILE A 73 5.17 -11.95 6.08
CA ILE A 73 4.69 -12.51 4.81
C ILE A 73 3.42 -13.30 5.15
N SER A 74 2.32 -12.98 4.47
CA SER A 74 1.07 -13.75 4.60
C SER A 74 1.39 -15.25 4.48
N PRO A 75 0.82 -16.14 5.31
CA PRO A 75 1.09 -17.58 5.22
C PRO A 75 0.66 -18.21 3.87
N PHE A 76 0.00 -17.43 3.01
CA PHE A 76 -0.41 -17.80 1.66
C PHE A 76 0.43 -17.18 0.55
N ASP A 77 1.42 -16.35 0.89
CA ASP A 77 2.30 -15.72 -0.09
C ASP A 77 3.52 -16.62 -0.32
N THR A 78 3.54 -17.27 -1.48
CA THR A 78 4.62 -18.15 -1.94
C THR A 78 5.62 -17.42 -2.83
N SER A 79 5.47 -16.10 -3.01
CA SER A 79 6.46 -15.33 -3.75
C SER A 79 7.74 -15.24 -2.90
N THR A 80 8.86 -15.67 -3.46
CA THR A 80 10.15 -15.33 -2.87
C THR A 80 10.27 -13.81 -2.91
N PRO A 81 10.70 -13.14 -1.82
CA PRO A 81 10.99 -11.71 -1.86
C PRO A 81 12.25 -11.49 -2.72
N ASN A 82 12.09 -11.63 -4.03
CA ASN A 82 12.91 -10.95 -5.00
C ASN A 82 12.38 -9.51 -4.95
N THR A 83 13.17 -8.50 -4.65
CA THR A 83 14.16 -8.05 -5.60
C THR A 83 15.06 -7.02 -4.93
N ASN A 84 16.36 -7.26 -5.00
CA ASN A 84 17.43 -6.30 -4.69
C ASN A 84 17.33 -5.06 -5.61
N LEU A 85 16.29 -4.23 -5.46
CA LEU A 85 16.16 -2.93 -6.11
C LEU A 85 17.05 -1.93 -5.37
N SER A 86 18.35 -2.04 -5.62
CA SER A 86 19.30 -0.99 -5.22
C SER A 86 19.07 0.24 -6.09
N LEU A 87 19.17 1.43 -5.48
CA LEU A 87 19.19 2.73 -6.14
C LEU A 87 20.00 2.70 -7.45
N TRP A 88 21.18 2.10 -7.38
CA TRP A 88 22.17 2.06 -8.45
C TRP A 88 21.77 1.21 -9.65
N LYS A 89 20.81 0.28 -9.50
CA LYS A 89 20.28 -0.52 -10.61
C LYS A 89 19.24 0.22 -11.44
N VAL A 90 18.65 1.27 -10.87
CA VAL A 90 17.47 1.97 -11.43
C VAL A 90 17.81 3.38 -11.89
N ILE A 91 18.85 4.00 -11.31
CA ILE A 91 19.27 5.35 -11.63
C ILE A 91 19.69 5.51 -13.10
N THR A 92 19.19 6.55 -13.77
CA THR A 92 19.58 6.89 -15.14
C THR A 92 20.93 7.60 -15.18
N THR A 93 21.53 7.73 -16.37
CA THR A 93 22.82 8.43 -16.54
C THR A 93 22.74 9.90 -16.12
N SER A 94 21.68 10.61 -16.50
CA SER A 94 21.49 12.02 -16.12
C SER A 94 21.28 12.19 -14.61
N GLN A 95 20.48 11.30 -14.00
CA GLN A 95 20.28 11.28 -12.55
C GLN A 95 21.58 10.99 -11.80
N ARG A 96 22.40 10.08 -12.32
CA ARG A 96 23.71 9.76 -11.76
C ARG A 96 24.66 10.96 -11.81
N GLN A 97 24.67 11.70 -12.91
CA GLN A 97 25.47 12.92 -13.00
C GLN A 97 25.02 13.94 -11.94
N ARG A 98 23.70 14.19 -11.86
CA ARG A 98 23.14 15.12 -10.87
C ARG A 98 23.40 14.68 -9.42
N TYR A 99 23.37 13.37 -9.16
CA TYR A 99 23.74 12.81 -7.87
C TYR A 99 25.17 13.20 -7.47
N TYR A 100 26.15 12.99 -8.35
CA TYR A 100 27.54 13.31 -8.05
C TYR A 100 27.78 14.81 -7.88
N GLU A 101 27.09 15.65 -8.67
CA GLU A 101 27.11 17.12 -8.46
C GLU A 101 26.64 17.50 -7.05
N LEU A 102 25.57 16.85 -6.54
CA LEU A 102 25.10 17.10 -5.19
C LEU A 102 26.06 16.56 -4.12
N VAL A 103 26.69 15.41 -4.35
CA VAL A 103 27.72 14.88 -3.43
C VAL A 103 28.90 15.84 -3.34
N GLU A 104 29.40 16.33 -4.48
CA GLU A 104 30.48 17.31 -4.53
C GLU A 104 30.11 18.62 -3.82
N GLN A 105 28.90 19.14 -4.03
CA GLN A 105 28.41 20.31 -3.31
C GLN A 105 28.37 20.08 -1.79
N ASN A 106 27.90 18.92 -1.34
CA ASN A 106 27.87 18.59 0.08
C ASN A 106 29.27 18.45 0.68
N LEU A 107 30.23 17.92 -0.09
CA LEU A 107 31.62 17.81 0.32
C LEU A 107 32.27 19.19 0.43
N ASN A 108 32.12 20.05 -0.57
CA ASN A 108 32.68 21.41 -0.58
C ASN A 108 32.15 22.26 0.59
N ASN A 109 30.83 22.25 0.81
CA ASN A 109 30.21 22.95 1.95
C ASN A 109 30.77 22.52 3.31
N ARG A 110 31.29 21.30 3.40
CA ARG A 110 31.84 20.72 4.61
C ARG A 110 33.34 21.04 4.76
N LEU A 111 34.09 21.02 3.66
CA LEU A 111 35.48 21.47 3.62
C LEU A 111 35.61 22.96 3.97
N ASP A 112 34.64 23.77 3.54
CA ASP A 112 34.57 25.20 3.86
C ASP A 112 34.29 25.48 5.36
N ALA A 113 33.83 24.48 6.13
CA ALA A 113 33.47 24.64 7.53
C ALA A 113 34.67 24.56 8.52
N GLU A 114 35.91 24.50 8.02
CA GLU A 114 37.18 24.40 8.80
C GLU A 114 37.20 23.28 9.87
N ASP A 115 36.40 22.23 9.71
CA ASP A 115 36.36 21.11 10.65
C ASP A 115 37.39 20.05 10.26
N PRO A 116 38.39 19.72 11.10
CA PRO A 116 39.41 18.71 10.80
C PRO A 116 38.79 17.30 10.85
N THR A 117 38.01 16.97 9.84
CA THR A 117 37.45 15.63 9.65
C THR A 117 38.35 14.81 8.73
N ASP A 118 38.49 13.52 9.04
CA ASP A 118 38.97 12.52 8.10
C ASP A 118 38.28 12.63 6.73
N ALA A 119 39.09 12.63 5.66
CA ALA A 119 38.63 12.81 4.30
C ALA A 119 37.69 11.68 3.86
N GLU A 120 37.95 10.44 4.29
CA GLU A 120 37.10 9.28 3.96
C GLU A 120 35.72 9.41 4.60
N LEU A 121 35.67 9.83 5.86
CA LEU A 121 34.42 10.08 6.58
C LEU A 121 33.63 11.23 5.95
N ALA A 122 34.31 12.28 5.51
CA ALA A 122 33.67 13.40 4.81
C ALA A 122 33.02 12.97 3.49
N ILE A 123 33.71 12.15 2.69
CA ILE A 123 33.20 11.57 1.44
C ILE A 123 31.99 10.67 1.73
N LEU A 124 32.12 9.74 2.68
CA LEU A 124 31.02 8.84 3.04
C LEU A 124 29.79 9.60 3.51
N PHE A 125 29.97 10.63 4.34
CA PHE A 125 28.88 11.46 4.81
C PHE A 125 28.22 12.26 3.69
N ALA A 126 28.99 12.76 2.72
CA ALA A 126 28.43 13.46 1.56
C ALA A 126 27.53 12.54 0.73
N HIS A 127 27.96 11.29 0.49
CA HIS A 127 27.12 10.26 -0.13
C HIS A 127 25.86 9.98 0.70
N TYR A 128 26.03 9.71 2.00
CA TYR A 128 24.93 9.42 2.90
C TYR A 128 23.87 10.53 2.92
N ARG A 129 24.26 11.81 2.89
CA ARG A 129 23.30 12.92 2.85
C ARG A 129 22.41 12.87 1.61
N VAL A 130 22.99 12.60 0.44
CA VAL A 130 22.22 12.51 -0.82
C VAL A 130 21.35 11.26 -0.82
N ASP A 131 21.91 10.11 -0.42
CA ASP A 131 21.17 8.84 -0.34
C ASP A 131 20.00 8.93 0.63
N TYR A 132 20.21 9.53 1.81
CA TYR A 132 19.18 9.70 2.82
C TYR A 132 18.07 10.61 2.30
N HIS A 133 18.42 11.69 1.59
CA HIS A 133 17.43 12.55 0.96
C HIS A 133 16.56 11.82 -0.07
N ILE A 134 17.19 11.02 -0.94
CA ILE A 134 16.48 10.17 -1.91
C ILE A 134 15.56 9.18 -1.17
N GLN A 135 16.08 8.54 -0.12
CA GLN A 135 15.32 7.60 0.70
C GLN A 135 14.10 8.25 1.35
N GLN A 136 14.21 9.49 1.84
CA GLN A 136 13.06 10.21 2.41
C GLN A 136 11.97 10.49 1.36
N HIS A 137 12.33 10.87 0.14
CA HIS A 137 11.36 11.05 -0.94
C HIS A 137 10.71 9.73 -1.36
N TYR A 138 11.50 8.65 -1.46
CA TYR A 138 10.99 7.32 -1.73
C TYR A 138 9.98 6.85 -0.67
N LEU A 139 10.34 6.98 0.61
CA LEU A 139 9.47 6.63 1.74
C LEU A 139 8.28 7.58 1.90
N ALA A 140 8.37 8.84 1.48
CA ALA A 140 7.21 9.73 1.51
C ALA A 140 6.09 9.24 0.58
N ARG A 141 6.43 8.51 -0.49
CA ARG A 141 5.47 7.95 -1.46
C ARG A 141 4.99 6.55 -1.13
N ARG A 142 5.71 5.80 -0.30
CA ARG A 142 5.44 4.36 -0.03
C ARG A 142 5.33 4.00 1.45
N GLY A 143 5.75 4.89 2.33
CA GLY A 143 5.77 4.65 3.76
C GLY A 143 4.36 4.59 4.34
N VAL A 144 4.28 4.07 5.56
CA VAL A 144 3.02 3.85 6.29
C VAL A 144 2.16 5.12 6.44
N LEU A 145 2.78 6.30 6.40
CA LEU A 145 2.06 7.58 6.49
C LEU A 145 1.17 7.85 5.27
N THR A 146 1.42 7.21 4.13
CA THR A 146 0.54 7.32 2.94
C THR A 146 -0.85 6.76 3.19
N LEU A 147 -1.01 5.85 4.17
CA LEU A 147 -2.29 5.30 4.59
C LEU A 147 -3.08 6.27 5.47
N CYS A 148 -2.44 7.29 6.05
CA CYS A 148 -3.08 8.27 6.92
C CYS A 148 -3.82 9.31 6.09
N ARG A 149 -5.15 9.39 6.24
CA ARG A 149 -6.00 10.34 5.48
C ARG A 149 -5.88 11.76 6.03
N ASP A 150 -5.73 11.87 7.35
CA ASP A 150 -5.65 13.13 8.08
C ASP A 150 -4.67 13.09 9.26
N SER A 151 -4.55 14.20 9.98
CA SER A 151 -3.68 14.29 11.16
C SER A 151 -4.15 13.36 12.28
N LYS A 152 -5.45 13.06 12.38
CA LYS A 152 -5.99 12.15 13.40
C LYS A 152 -5.51 10.73 13.15
N ASP A 153 -5.56 10.26 11.90
CA ASP A 153 -5.02 8.96 11.51
C ASP A 153 -3.51 8.90 11.82
N MET A 154 -2.74 9.95 11.53
CA MET A 154 -1.30 10.00 11.84
C MET A 154 -1.03 9.93 13.36
N HIS A 155 -1.79 10.66 14.17
CA HIS A 155 -1.68 10.60 15.63
C HIS A 155 -2.09 9.22 16.17
N ALA A 156 -3.12 8.60 15.60
CA ALA A 156 -3.55 7.26 15.97
C ALA A 156 -2.47 6.21 15.62
N LEU A 157 -1.87 6.31 14.43
CA LEU A 157 -0.76 5.46 14.01
C LEU A 157 0.44 5.61 14.94
N ARG A 158 0.83 6.84 15.28
CA ARG A 158 1.92 7.10 16.22
C ARG A 158 1.65 6.49 17.59
N LYS A 159 0.44 6.68 18.11
CA LYS A 159 0.03 6.09 19.40
C LYS A 159 0.06 4.55 19.34
N TRP A 160 -0.35 3.96 18.23
CA TRP A 160 -0.28 2.52 18.01
C TRP A 160 1.17 2.03 17.98
N GLN A 161 2.07 2.70 17.25
CA GLN A 161 3.48 2.31 17.21
C GLN A 161 4.14 2.38 18.59
N TRP A 162 3.82 3.38 19.42
CA TRP A 162 4.30 3.43 20.81
C TRP A 162 3.85 2.21 21.62
N ARG A 163 2.57 1.81 21.51
CA ARG A 163 2.06 0.61 22.18
C ARG A 163 2.73 -0.67 21.70
N MET A 164 3.01 -0.77 20.40
CA MET A 164 3.76 -1.90 19.85
C MET A 164 5.18 -1.93 20.40
N SER A 165 5.88 -0.79 20.41
CA SER A 165 7.23 -0.71 20.98
C SER A 165 7.27 -1.07 22.47
N GLU A 166 6.25 -0.70 23.24
CA GLU A 166 6.12 -1.14 24.64
C GLU A 166 5.92 -2.66 24.74
N THR A 167 5.11 -3.25 23.84
CA THR A 167 4.87 -4.69 23.79
C THR A 167 6.14 -5.45 23.38
N ASP A 168 6.85 -4.98 22.35
CA ASP A 168 8.10 -5.56 21.89
C ASP A 168 9.19 -5.47 22.97
N ALA A 169 9.24 -4.36 23.71
CA ALA A 169 10.15 -4.22 24.85
C ALA A 169 9.86 -5.25 25.95
N VAL A 170 8.58 -5.51 26.24
CA VAL A 170 8.19 -6.56 27.21
C VAL A 170 8.60 -7.95 26.71
N LEU A 171 8.42 -8.25 25.42
CA LEU A 171 8.80 -9.53 24.83
C LEU A 171 10.34 -9.72 24.77
N GLN A 172 11.09 -8.63 24.60
CA GLN A 172 12.56 -8.66 24.61
C GLN A 172 13.14 -8.69 26.02
N GLN A 173 12.36 -8.41 27.06
CA GLN A 173 12.82 -8.34 28.46
C GLN A 173 13.26 -9.70 29.04
N ASP A 174 12.91 -10.83 28.39
CA ASP A 174 13.47 -12.16 28.68
C ASP A 174 14.91 -12.36 28.14
N ARG A 175 15.46 -11.39 27.40
CA ARG A 175 16.87 -11.33 26.98
C ARG A 175 17.49 -10.02 27.48
N LYS A 176 18.27 -10.16 28.54
CA LYS A 176 19.05 -9.14 29.30
C LYS A 176 19.29 -7.77 28.65
N ASP A 177 19.21 -6.78 29.55
CA ASP A 177 19.81 -5.43 29.55
C ASP A 177 18.94 -4.23 29.15
N GLN A 178 18.29 -3.70 30.21
CA GLN A 178 18.12 -2.30 30.58
C GLN A 178 18.38 -1.23 29.50
N ARG A 179 17.32 -0.88 28.76
CA ARG A 179 17.00 0.52 28.46
C ARG A 179 15.52 0.77 28.80
N ALA A 180 15.23 0.80 30.09
CA ALA A 180 13.91 1.23 30.56
C ALA A 180 13.78 2.73 30.32
N TRP A 181 13.05 3.10 29.27
CA TRP A 181 12.71 4.49 29.01
C TRP A 181 11.88 5.06 30.18
N PRO A 182 12.15 6.28 30.66
CA PRO A 182 11.37 6.90 31.71
C PRO A 182 9.87 6.92 31.34
N LYS A 183 9.02 6.37 32.22
CA LYS A 183 7.57 6.53 32.09
C LYS A 183 7.25 8.02 31.99
N GLY A 184 6.73 8.47 30.85
CA GLY A 184 6.41 9.88 30.61
C GLY A 184 7.24 10.57 29.52
N CYS A 185 8.14 9.88 28.81
CA CYS A 185 8.73 10.42 27.59
C CYS A 185 7.62 10.81 26.59
N SER A 186 7.59 12.10 26.27
CA SER A 186 6.57 12.76 25.49
C SER A 186 6.28 12.02 24.16
N GLN A 187 5.03 11.60 23.93
CA GLN A 187 4.51 11.00 22.68
C GLN A 187 4.58 11.93 21.45
N VAL A 188 5.38 12.99 21.53
CA VAL A 188 5.60 13.98 20.47
C VAL A 188 6.50 13.42 19.38
N GLY A 189 7.39 12.46 19.70
CA GLY A 189 8.26 11.74 18.76
C GLY A 189 7.72 10.39 18.29
N TRP A 190 8.43 9.76 17.35
CA TRP A 190 8.20 8.38 16.91
C TRP A 190 9.06 7.41 17.74
N PRO A 191 8.56 6.20 18.06
CA PRO A 191 9.32 5.23 18.83
C PRO A 191 10.49 4.68 18.01
N ASN A 192 11.66 4.51 18.65
CA ASN A 192 12.89 3.97 18.06
C ASN A 192 13.32 4.66 16.74
N ASP A 193 13.00 5.96 16.59
CA ASP A 193 13.31 6.77 15.40
C ASP A 193 14.65 7.51 15.56
N ASP A 194 15.69 6.78 15.96
CA ASP A 194 17.02 7.34 16.24
C ASP A 194 17.68 7.98 15.00
N ASN A 195 17.29 7.51 13.80
CA ASN A 195 17.70 8.05 12.52
C ASN A 195 16.74 9.14 11.97
N LEU A 196 15.75 9.57 12.75
CA LEU A 196 14.76 10.61 12.39
C LEU A 196 13.98 10.36 11.08
N GLN A 197 13.95 9.12 10.60
CA GLN A 197 13.30 8.77 9.35
C GLN A 197 11.79 9.02 9.41
N MET A 198 11.12 8.60 10.49
CA MET A 198 9.68 8.82 10.66
C MET A 198 9.36 10.29 10.92
N LEU A 199 10.24 11.02 11.61
CA LEU A 199 10.13 12.47 11.77
C LEU A 199 10.16 13.18 10.41
N HIS A 200 11.18 12.92 9.58
CA HIS A 200 11.31 13.51 8.25
C HIS A 200 10.15 13.12 7.33
N ALA A 201 9.76 11.85 7.33
CA ALA A 201 8.56 11.39 6.61
C ALA A 201 7.31 12.15 7.06
N THR A 202 7.17 12.45 8.37
CA THR A 202 6.05 13.25 8.89
C THR A 202 6.09 14.70 8.40
N ILE A 203 7.28 15.30 8.29
CA ILE A 203 7.44 16.67 7.77
C ILE A 203 7.05 16.72 6.29
N LEU A 204 7.56 15.80 5.48
CA LEU A 204 7.18 15.68 4.06
C LEU A 204 5.69 15.38 3.90
N TRP A 205 5.15 14.53 4.77
CA TRP A 205 3.73 14.25 4.84
C TRP A 205 2.96 15.54 5.15
N LYS A 206 3.34 16.35 6.13
CA LYS A 206 2.64 17.62 6.42
C LYS A 206 2.74 18.62 5.26
N LYS A 207 3.92 18.75 4.63
CA LYS A 207 4.15 19.64 3.48
C LYS A 207 3.24 19.30 2.29
N SER A 208 2.97 18.02 2.06
CA SER A 208 2.13 17.54 0.96
C SER A 208 0.62 17.51 1.26
N TRP A 209 0.18 18.05 2.42
CA TRP A 209 -1.22 18.00 2.86
C TRP A 209 -2.24 18.46 1.82
N ARG A 210 -2.00 19.63 1.20
CA ARG A 210 -2.93 20.20 0.21
C ARG A 210 -3.07 19.31 -1.02
N ALA A 211 -1.95 18.78 -1.52
CA ALA A 211 -1.95 17.88 -2.67
C ALA A 211 -2.71 16.58 -2.36
N ARG A 212 -2.52 16.03 -1.16
CA ARG A 212 -3.27 14.84 -0.72
C ARG A 212 -4.75 15.09 -0.55
N GLN A 213 -5.17 16.22 0.02
CA GLN A 213 -6.59 16.54 0.13
C GLN A 213 -7.25 16.62 -1.25
N LYS A 214 -6.58 17.25 -2.22
CA LYS A 214 -7.04 17.26 -3.62
C LYS A 214 -7.15 15.86 -4.20
N HIS A 215 -6.14 15.01 -3.98
CA HIS A 215 -6.16 13.63 -4.45
C HIS A 215 -7.27 12.79 -3.79
N LEU A 216 -7.45 12.90 -2.47
CA LEU A 216 -8.53 12.22 -1.74
C LEU A 216 -9.90 12.62 -2.27
N GLU A 217 -10.11 13.90 -2.57
CA GLU A 217 -11.37 14.36 -3.15
C GLU A 217 -11.59 13.80 -4.56
N GLN A 218 -10.55 13.77 -5.40
CA GLN A 218 -10.62 13.12 -6.71
C GLN A 218 -10.97 11.63 -6.60
N VAL A 219 -10.34 10.92 -5.66
CA VAL A 219 -10.60 9.50 -5.40
C VAL A 219 -12.03 9.29 -4.90
N ARG A 220 -12.54 10.16 -4.01
CA ARG A 220 -13.95 10.10 -3.56
C ARG A 220 -14.93 10.28 -4.70
N ILE A 221 -14.68 11.24 -5.59
CA ILE A 221 -15.50 11.47 -6.78
C ILE A 221 -15.47 10.24 -7.70
N GLN A 222 -14.29 9.67 -7.95
CA GLN A 222 -14.15 8.45 -8.75
C GLN A 222 -14.85 7.26 -8.10
N TRP A 223 -14.70 7.09 -6.80
CA TRP A 223 -15.35 6.02 -6.03
C TRP A 223 -16.87 6.15 -6.08
N ALA A 224 -17.42 7.36 -5.94
CA ALA A 224 -18.84 7.62 -6.08
C ALA A 224 -19.37 7.20 -7.47
N LYS A 225 -18.63 7.51 -8.54
CA LYS A 225 -18.96 7.05 -9.89
C LYS A 225 -18.96 5.52 -10.00
N ILE A 226 -17.94 4.86 -9.46
CA ILE A 226 -17.85 3.39 -9.46
C ILE A 226 -19.02 2.79 -8.68
N MET A 227 -19.35 3.33 -7.51
CA MET A 227 -20.44 2.83 -6.68
C MET A 227 -21.81 2.99 -7.36
N GLU A 228 -22.04 4.12 -8.03
CA GLU A 228 -23.25 4.36 -8.81
C GLU A 228 -23.37 3.41 -10.00
N GLU A 229 -22.28 3.18 -10.72
CA GLU A 229 -22.25 2.19 -11.80
C GLU A 229 -22.51 0.77 -11.29
N ARG A 230 -21.91 0.39 -10.15
CA ARG A 230 -22.16 -0.89 -9.47
C ARG A 230 -23.59 -1.01 -8.96
N ARG A 231 -24.26 0.09 -8.61
CA ARG A 231 -25.69 0.10 -8.24
C ARG A 231 -26.55 -0.21 -9.46
N LYS A 232 -26.33 0.49 -10.58
CA LYS A 232 -27.05 0.24 -11.86
C LYS A 232 -26.85 -1.18 -12.37
N GLN A 233 -25.62 -1.71 -12.29
CA GLN A 233 -25.33 -3.10 -12.67
C GLN A 233 -26.15 -4.10 -11.83
N ARG A 234 -26.26 -3.88 -10.52
CA ARG A 234 -27.07 -4.72 -9.63
C ARG A 234 -28.57 -4.65 -9.96
N GLU A 235 -29.09 -3.45 -10.22
CA GLU A 235 -30.49 -3.27 -10.64
C GLU A 235 -30.80 -3.94 -11.98
N ALA A 236 -29.89 -3.81 -12.96
CA ALA A 236 -30.04 -4.47 -14.26
C ALA A 236 -30.00 -6.01 -14.14
N LEU A 237 -29.16 -6.56 -13.25
CA LEU A 237 -29.13 -7.99 -12.98
C LEU A 237 -30.44 -8.48 -12.35
N LEU A 238 -30.97 -7.74 -11.36
CA LEU A 238 -32.27 -8.07 -10.75
C LEU A 238 -33.42 -7.97 -11.76
N ALA A 239 -33.44 -6.96 -12.61
CA ALA A 239 -34.44 -6.82 -13.68
C ALA A 239 -34.36 -7.98 -14.69
N LYS A 240 -33.16 -8.41 -15.07
CA LYS A 240 -32.95 -9.59 -15.93
C LYS A 240 -33.43 -10.88 -15.25
N GLN A 241 -33.14 -11.05 -13.96
CA GLN A 241 -33.62 -12.19 -13.18
C GLN A 241 -35.16 -12.18 -13.09
N ALA A 242 -35.78 -11.03 -12.85
CA ALA A 242 -37.23 -10.88 -12.83
C ALA A 242 -37.88 -11.15 -14.19
N ALA A 243 -37.26 -10.71 -15.29
CA ALA A 243 -37.70 -10.99 -16.65
C ALA A 243 -37.52 -12.47 -17.04
N SER A 244 -36.54 -13.16 -16.43
CA SER A 244 -36.32 -14.60 -16.61
C SER A 244 -37.30 -15.48 -15.81
N ILE A 245 -38.13 -14.90 -14.94
CA ILE A 245 -39.22 -15.64 -14.28
C ILE A 245 -40.34 -15.86 -15.29
N MET A 246 -40.32 -17.01 -15.94
CA MET A 246 -41.34 -17.44 -16.89
C MET A 246 -42.66 -17.68 -16.14
N ARG A 247 -43.68 -16.84 -16.35
CA ARG A 247 -45.04 -17.06 -15.81
C ARG A 247 -45.73 -18.16 -16.63
N LEU A 248 -45.63 -19.40 -16.18
CA LEU A 248 -46.32 -20.52 -16.79
C LEU A 248 -47.79 -20.53 -16.34
N LYS A 249 -48.71 -20.44 -17.32
CA LYS A 249 -50.14 -20.71 -17.12
C LYS A 249 -50.38 -22.19 -17.41
N LEU A 250 -50.69 -22.96 -16.37
CA LEU A 250 -50.96 -24.39 -16.49
C LEU A 250 -52.45 -24.59 -16.76
N TYR A 251 -52.77 -25.31 -17.83
CA TYR A 251 -54.14 -25.69 -18.16
C TYR A 251 -54.28 -27.21 -18.06
N CYS A 252 -55.37 -27.69 -17.46
CA CYS A 252 -55.73 -29.11 -17.48
C CYS A 252 -57.19 -29.23 -17.88
N GLY A 253 -57.49 -30.04 -18.90
CA GLY A 253 -58.87 -30.27 -19.36
C GLY A 253 -59.58 -29.05 -19.95
N GLY A 254 -58.86 -27.97 -20.28
CA GLY A 254 -59.43 -26.73 -20.83
C GLY A 254 -59.60 -25.59 -19.82
N GLU A 255 -59.37 -25.83 -18.53
CA GLU A 255 -59.45 -24.81 -17.48
C GLU A 255 -58.07 -24.38 -16.99
N LEU A 256 -57.92 -23.08 -16.68
CA LEU A 256 -56.69 -22.51 -16.14
C LEU A 256 -56.56 -22.91 -14.65
N ILE A 257 -55.47 -23.59 -14.30
CA ILE A 257 -55.20 -23.96 -12.92
C ILE A 257 -54.41 -22.84 -12.23
N GLU A 258 -54.96 -22.31 -11.14
CA GLU A 258 -54.22 -21.40 -10.27
C GLU A 258 -53.19 -22.16 -9.41
N VAL A 259 -52.05 -21.54 -9.13
CA VAL A 259 -50.92 -22.14 -8.38
C VAL A 259 -51.34 -22.64 -6.99
N ARG A 260 -52.39 -22.07 -6.39
CA ARG A 260 -52.96 -22.51 -5.11
C ARG A 260 -53.61 -23.90 -5.19
N ASP A 261 -54.15 -24.27 -6.34
CA ASP A 261 -54.84 -25.55 -6.54
C ASP A 261 -53.88 -26.69 -6.89
N LEU A 262 -52.73 -26.38 -7.49
CA LEU A 262 -51.62 -27.32 -7.70
C LEU A 262 -51.10 -27.93 -6.39
N LYS A 263 -51.00 -27.11 -5.32
CA LYS A 263 -50.60 -27.61 -3.99
C LYS A 263 -51.65 -28.54 -3.37
N ARG A 264 -52.93 -28.37 -3.71
CA ARG A 264 -54.00 -29.28 -3.26
C ARG A 264 -53.97 -30.59 -4.05
N MET A 265 -53.67 -30.56 -5.35
CA MET A 265 -53.54 -31.75 -6.20
C MET A 265 -52.32 -32.61 -5.87
N ALA A 266 -51.19 -32.00 -5.50
CA ALA A 266 -49.98 -32.73 -5.12
C ALA A 266 -50.12 -33.49 -3.79
N ASN A 267 -51.04 -33.05 -2.92
CA ASN A 267 -51.30 -33.66 -1.62
C ASN A 267 -52.53 -34.59 -1.61
N SER A 268 -53.20 -34.77 -2.76
CA SER A 268 -54.30 -35.73 -2.92
C SER A 268 -53.78 -37.02 -3.56
N GLU A 269 -54.01 -38.15 -2.91
CA GLU A 269 -53.68 -39.48 -3.44
C GLU A 269 -54.28 -39.72 -4.84
N PRO A 270 -53.62 -40.52 -5.71
CA PRO A 270 -53.97 -40.66 -7.12
C PRO A 270 -55.26 -41.46 -7.29
N GLY A 271 -56.41 -40.80 -7.17
CA GLY A 271 -57.71 -41.47 -7.23
C GLY A 271 -58.85 -40.70 -7.89
N PHE A 272 -58.66 -39.46 -8.36
CA PHE A 272 -59.76 -38.67 -8.89
C PHE A 272 -59.84 -38.73 -10.43
N ARG A 273 -60.63 -39.69 -10.94
CA ARG A 273 -61.19 -39.61 -12.31
C ARG A 273 -62.15 -38.44 -12.38
N VAL A 274 -61.75 -37.38 -13.09
CA VAL A 274 -62.65 -36.29 -13.49
C VAL A 274 -63.75 -36.88 -14.37
N LYS A 275 -65.01 -36.84 -13.89
CA LYS A 275 -66.17 -37.19 -14.71
C LYS A 275 -66.31 -36.13 -15.81
N ARG A 276 -66.14 -36.54 -17.07
CA ARG A 276 -66.54 -35.74 -18.25
C ARG A 276 -68.02 -35.40 -18.12
N LYS A 277 -68.36 -34.11 -18.02
CA LYS A 277 -69.67 -33.62 -18.47
C LYS A 277 -69.55 -33.33 -19.95
N THR A 278 -70.13 -34.20 -20.77
CA THR A 278 -70.48 -33.89 -22.15
C THR A 278 -71.56 -32.80 -22.14
N GLN A 279 -71.21 -31.58 -22.53
CA GLN A 279 -72.20 -30.59 -22.97
C GLN A 279 -72.69 -31.02 -24.35
N SER A 280 -73.95 -31.43 -24.42
CA SER A 280 -74.68 -31.54 -25.68
C SER A 280 -74.87 -30.13 -26.26
N PHE A 281 -74.34 -29.90 -27.46
CA PHE A 281 -74.77 -28.79 -28.30
C PHE A 281 -76.16 -29.12 -28.86
N GLY A 282 -77.15 -28.33 -28.47
CA GLY A 282 -78.46 -28.30 -29.14
C GLY A 282 -78.36 -27.51 -30.44
N VAL A 283 -79.07 -28.02 -31.45
CA VAL A 283 -79.22 -27.54 -32.83
C VAL A 283 -79.62 -26.07 -32.91
#